data_AF-A0A225UUR5-F1
#
_entry.id   AF-A0A225UUR5-F1
#
_cell.length_a   1.000
_cell.length_b   1.000
_cell.length_c   1.000
_cell.angle_alpha   90.00
_cell.angle_beta   90.00
_cell.angle_gamma   90.00
#
_symmetry.space_group_name_H-M   'P 1'
#
loop_
_entity.id
_entity.type
_entity.pdbx_description
1 polymer ?
#
loop_
_entity_poly.entity_id
_entity_poly.type
_entity_poly.pdbx_seq_one_letter_code
_entity_poly.pdbx_strand_id
1 'polypeptide(L)'
;MLAVFFEYIILHKVPPKYTYVCQPADISWNKPFKGELRNEWILSLKNQLVAHRVGESERQRKKDKLNAKILLIHKSDDREQAFRKVVCLRKKLDNIRSHLAAPSRPQMTDWITSSWAQLTKNTIISGFTKAGIGTDTRETSDDNVRIIEVDGLIEDLAR
;
A
#
# COMPACT_ATOMS: atom_id res chain seq x y z
N MET A 1 -26.78 -20.59 -26.18
CA MET A 1 -27.52 -20.43 -24.92
C MET A 1 -26.51 -19.99 -23.87
N LEU A 2 -26.22 -18.68 -23.81
CA LEU A 2 -25.27 -18.13 -22.83
C LEU A 2 -26.04 -17.93 -21.54
N ALA A 3 -25.68 -18.70 -20.51
CA ALA A 3 -26.19 -18.51 -19.17
C ALA A 3 -25.68 -17.16 -18.65
N VAL A 4 -26.56 -16.16 -18.64
CA VAL A 4 -26.32 -14.91 -17.92
C VAL A 4 -26.42 -15.27 -16.44
N PHE A 5 -25.26 -15.43 -15.78
CA PHE A 5 -25.20 -15.48 -14.34
C PHE A 5 -25.52 -14.08 -13.82
N PHE A 6 -26.81 -13.81 -13.59
CA PHE A 6 -27.20 -12.70 -12.72
C PHE A 6 -26.83 -13.09 -11.29
N GLU A 7 -25.65 -12.70 -10.84
CA GLU A 7 -25.36 -12.62 -9.42
C GLU A 7 -26.32 -11.57 -8.83
N TYR A 8 -27.38 -12.03 -8.18
CA TYR A 8 -28.35 -11.13 -7.55
C TYR A 8 -27.67 -10.39 -6.39
N ILE A 9 -27.52 -9.07 -6.51
CA ILE A 9 -27.01 -8.22 -5.44
C ILE A 9 -28.17 -7.95 -4.47
N ILE A 10 -28.09 -8.47 -3.25
CA ILE A 10 -29.07 -8.21 -2.21
C ILE A 10 -28.66 -6.93 -1.45
N LEU A 11 -29.42 -5.86 -1.66
CA LEU A 11 -29.27 -4.60 -0.91
C LEU A 11 -30.03 -4.70 0.42
N HIS A 12 -29.32 -4.65 1.55
CA HIS A 12 -29.92 -4.51 2.87
C HIS A 12 -29.92 -3.04 3.32
N LYS A 13 -31.07 -2.56 3.81
CA LYS A 13 -31.21 -1.22 4.40
C LYS A 13 -30.38 -1.16 5.68
N VAL A 14 -29.38 -0.29 5.71
CA VAL A 14 -28.59 -0.02 6.92
C VAL A 14 -29.44 0.83 7.87
N PRO A 15 -29.69 0.40 9.13
CA PRO A 15 -30.51 1.17 10.06
C PRO A 15 -29.95 2.58 10.33
N PRO A 16 -30.81 3.55 10.69
CA PRO A 16 -30.36 4.90 11.05
C PRO A 16 -29.31 4.86 12.18
N LYS A 17 -28.37 5.83 12.17
CA LYS A 17 -27.23 5.98 13.10
C LYS A 17 -25.99 5.10 12.84
N TYR A 18 -25.97 4.29 11.78
CA TYR A 18 -24.82 3.44 11.42
C TYR A 18 -23.88 4.09 10.38
N THR A 19 -24.29 5.18 9.72
CA THR A 19 -23.54 5.83 8.64
C THR A 19 -22.18 6.41 9.07
N TYR A 20 -22.03 6.81 10.33
CA TYR A 20 -20.75 7.29 10.88
C TYR A 20 -19.82 6.16 11.36
N VAL A 21 -20.38 5.00 11.75
CA VAL A 21 -19.64 3.90 12.38
C VAL A 21 -19.30 2.78 11.38
N CYS A 22 -19.97 2.75 10.22
CA CYS A 22 -19.93 1.64 9.30
C CYS A 22 -19.56 2.06 7.88
N GLN A 23 -18.31 2.47 7.65
CA GLN A 23 -17.76 2.47 6.29
C GLN A 23 -17.71 1.00 5.83
N PRO A 24 -18.58 0.56 4.90
CA PRO A 24 -18.77 -0.86 4.63
C PRO A 24 -17.48 -1.55 4.18
N ALA A 25 -16.61 -0.81 3.46
CA ALA A 25 -15.28 -1.27 3.09
C ALA A 25 -14.40 -1.57 4.31
N ASP A 26 -14.32 -0.65 5.28
CA ASP A 26 -13.49 -0.80 6.50
C ASP A 26 -13.93 -1.99 7.36
N ILE A 27 -15.23 -2.27 7.41
CA ILE A 27 -15.79 -3.42 8.10
C ILE A 27 -15.44 -4.73 7.38
N SER A 28 -15.58 -4.75 6.07
CA SER A 28 -15.66 -6.02 5.33
C SER A 28 -14.34 -6.47 4.71
N TRP A 29 -13.54 -5.56 4.14
CA TRP A 29 -12.38 -5.98 3.36
C TRP A 29 -11.15 -5.08 3.46
N ASN A 30 -11.28 -3.80 3.83
CA ASN A 30 -10.15 -2.86 3.87
C ASN A 30 -9.07 -3.29 4.87
N LYS A 31 -9.46 -3.79 6.05
CA LYS A 31 -8.51 -4.28 7.06
C LYS A 31 -7.68 -5.47 6.57
N PRO A 32 -8.27 -6.60 6.13
CA PRO A 32 -7.49 -7.72 5.63
C PRO A 32 -6.69 -7.34 4.38
N PHE A 33 -7.26 -6.56 3.46
CA PHE A 33 -6.58 -6.09 2.26
C PHE A 33 -5.32 -5.26 2.57
N LYS A 34 -5.44 -4.24 3.43
CA LYS A 34 -4.29 -3.45 3.89
C LYS A 34 -3.33 -4.26 4.76
N GLY A 35 -3.78 -5.37 5.35
CA GLY A 35 -2.93 -6.33 6.04
C GLY A 35 -1.94 -6.96 5.08
N GLU A 36 -2.45 -7.54 3.99
CA GLU A 36 -1.62 -8.19 2.97
C GLU A 36 -0.67 -7.22 2.26
N LEU A 37 -1.15 -6.02 1.91
CA LEU A 37 -0.27 -4.99 1.33
C LEU A 37 0.90 -4.63 2.26
N ARG A 38 0.67 -4.60 3.58
CA ARG A 38 1.74 -4.36 4.55
C ARG A 38 2.69 -5.56 4.64
N ASN A 39 2.19 -6.79 4.52
CA ASN A 39 3.03 -7.99 4.51
C ASN A 39 3.98 -7.97 3.31
N GLU A 40 3.46 -7.70 2.11
CA GLU A 40 4.26 -7.54 0.89
C GLU A 40 5.34 -6.47 1.04
N TRP A 41 4.97 -5.32 1.62
CA TRP A 41 5.92 -4.25 1.88
C TRP A 41 7.03 -4.68 2.86
N ILE A 42 6.67 -5.33 3.96
CA ILE A 42 7.64 -5.83 4.95
C ILE A 42 8.57 -6.87 4.33
N LEU A 43 8.05 -7.79 3.51
CA LEU A 43 8.84 -8.79 2.80
C LEU A 43 9.84 -8.13 1.84
N SER A 44 9.39 -7.13 1.06
CA SER A 44 10.25 -6.35 0.19
C SER A 44 11.38 -5.67 0.97
N LEU A 45 11.07 -5.01 2.09
CA LEU A 45 12.08 -4.39 2.96
C LEU A 45 13.07 -5.40 3.52
N LYS A 46 12.60 -6.57 3.97
CA LYS A 46 13.48 -7.66 4.44
C LYS A 46 14.44 -8.12 3.34
N ASN A 47 13.94 -8.31 2.12
CA ASN A 47 14.76 -8.71 0.97
C ASN A 47 15.81 -7.64 0.63
N GLN A 48 15.43 -6.36 0.67
CA GLN A 48 16.35 -5.24 0.48
C GLN A 48 17.45 -5.21 1.56
N LEU A 49 17.10 -5.49 2.83
CA LEU A 49 18.08 -5.59 3.92
C LEU A 49 19.04 -6.77 3.76
N VAL A 50 18.58 -7.91 3.25
CA VAL A 50 19.45 -9.06 2.97
C VAL A 50 20.42 -8.74 1.84
N ALA A 51 19.92 -8.22 0.71
CA ALA A 51 20.76 -7.76 -0.39
C ALA A 51 21.74 -6.65 0.05
N HIS A 52 21.30 -5.82 0.99
CA HIS A 52 22.12 -4.81 1.62
C HIS A 52 23.31 -5.42 2.38
N ARG A 53 23.09 -6.46 3.18
CA ARG A 53 24.17 -7.14 3.91
C ARG A 53 25.17 -7.81 2.96
N VAL A 54 24.68 -8.47 1.91
CA VAL A 54 25.57 -9.18 0.95
C VAL A 54 26.56 -8.22 0.29
N GLY A 55 26.10 -7.05 -0.15
CA GLY A 55 26.96 -6.02 -0.76
C GLY A 55 27.70 -5.13 0.23
N GLU A 56 27.65 -5.39 1.54
CA GLU A 56 28.25 -4.52 2.57
C GLU A 56 29.77 -4.44 2.43
N SER A 57 30.44 -5.59 2.27
CA SER A 57 31.90 -5.66 2.15
C SER A 57 32.43 -4.87 0.94
N GLU A 58 31.78 -5.00 -0.22
CA GLU A 58 32.17 -4.27 -1.43
C GLU A 58 31.94 -2.76 -1.28
N ARG A 59 30.81 -2.37 -0.67
CA ARG A 59 30.52 -0.97 -0.35
C ARG A 59 31.54 -0.40 0.61
N GLN A 60 31.92 -1.14 1.64
CA GLN A 60 32.93 -0.71 2.61
C GLN A 60 34.26 -0.44 1.91
N ARG A 61 34.72 -1.36 1.04
CA ARG A 61 35.92 -1.14 0.20
C ARG A 61 35.81 0.12 -0.67
N LYS A 62 34.66 0.37 -1.30
CA LYS A 62 34.42 1.59 -2.10
C LYS A 62 34.48 2.85 -1.23
N LYS A 63 33.90 2.82 -0.02
CA LYS A 63 33.98 3.91 0.96
C LYS A 63 35.43 4.18 1.38
N ASP A 64 36.17 3.14 1.73
CA ASP A 64 37.57 3.25 2.16
C ASP A 64 38.45 3.85 1.06
N LYS A 65 38.27 3.40 -0.19
CA LYS A 65 38.95 3.96 -1.36
C LYS A 65 38.62 5.44 -1.59
N LEU A 66 37.37 5.84 -1.35
CA LEU A 66 36.91 7.22 -1.50
C LEU A 66 37.45 8.13 -0.38
N ASN A 67 37.45 7.64 0.86
CA ASN A 67 38.04 8.31 2.01
C ASN A 67 39.56 8.48 1.85
N ALA A 68 40.27 7.45 1.36
CA ALA A 68 41.70 7.55 1.06
C ALA A 68 41.99 8.62 0.02
N LYS A 69 41.16 8.74 -1.03
CA LYS A 69 41.28 9.82 -2.03
C LYS A 69 41.05 11.21 -1.43
N ILE A 70 40.07 11.35 -0.54
CA ILE A 70 39.81 12.62 0.16
C ILE A 70 41.03 13.01 1.02
N LEU A 71 41.61 12.06 1.75
CA LEU A 71 42.82 12.29 2.55
C LEU A 71 44.02 12.73 1.70
N LEU A 72 44.20 12.13 0.52
CA LEU A 72 45.28 12.53 -0.41
C LEU A 72 45.05 13.93 -0.99
N ILE A 73 43.81 14.29 -1.32
CA ILE A 73 43.47 15.62 -1.83
C ILE A 73 43.71 16.71 -0.77
N HIS A 74 43.44 16.43 0.50
CA HIS A 74 43.75 17.37 1.58
C HIS A 74 45.26 17.64 1.75
N LYS A 75 46.13 16.76 1.22
CA LYS A 75 47.58 16.93 1.21
C LYS A 75 48.11 17.68 -0.01
N SER A 76 47.27 18.05 -0.99
CA SER A 76 47.71 18.81 -2.16
C SER A 76 47.70 20.31 -1.91
N ASP A 77 48.69 21.04 -2.42
CA ASP A 77 48.86 22.49 -2.18
C ASP A 77 47.83 23.39 -2.88
N ASP A 78 47.08 22.90 -3.87
CA ASP A 78 45.99 23.63 -4.53
C ASP A 78 44.66 23.48 -3.76
N ARG A 79 44.36 24.46 -2.89
CA ARG A 79 43.19 24.46 -2.01
C ARG A 79 41.84 24.53 -2.73
N GLU A 80 41.75 25.27 -3.84
CA GLU A 80 40.48 25.49 -4.56
C GLU A 80 40.09 24.25 -5.38
N GLN A 81 41.04 23.65 -6.11
CA GLN A 81 40.79 22.37 -6.76
C GLN A 81 40.55 21.25 -5.75
N ALA A 82 41.25 21.26 -4.62
CA ALA A 82 41.06 20.28 -3.56
C ALA A 82 39.63 20.34 -3.01
N PHE A 83 39.12 21.55 -2.71
CA PHE A 83 37.75 21.74 -2.21
C PHE A 83 36.70 21.20 -3.19
N ARG A 84 36.78 21.57 -4.47
CA ARG A 84 35.84 21.10 -5.51
C ARG A 84 35.84 19.57 -5.65
N LYS A 85 37.02 18.95 -5.63
CA LYS A 85 37.16 17.49 -5.71
C LYS A 85 36.56 16.82 -4.46
N VAL A 86 36.83 17.34 -3.26
CA VAL A 86 36.25 16.79 -2.02
C VAL A 86 34.72 16.86 -2.02
N VAL A 87 34.13 17.97 -2.46
CA VAL A 87 32.66 18.10 -2.58
C VAL A 87 32.08 17.03 -3.51
N CYS A 88 32.69 16.82 -4.68
CA CYS A 88 32.26 15.77 -5.61
C CYS A 88 32.40 14.35 -5.01
N LEU A 89 33.49 14.08 -4.29
CA LEU A 89 33.70 12.78 -3.64
C LEU A 89 32.73 12.55 -2.49
N ARG A 90 32.40 13.57 -1.68
CA ARG A 90 31.36 13.47 -0.63
C ARG A 90 29.99 13.15 -1.23
N LYS A 91 29.62 13.78 -2.35
CA LYS A 91 28.37 13.46 -3.05
C LYS A 91 28.32 12.01 -3.54
N LYS A 92 29.46 11.47 -4.01
CA LYS A 92 29.57 10.04 -4.39
C LYS A 92 29.45 9.13 -3.17
N LEU A 93 29.98 9.53 -2.02
CA LEU A 93 29.88 8.79 -0.76
C LEU A 93 28.44 8.72 -0.27
N ASP A 94 27.70 9.83 -0.35
CA ASP A 94 26.28 9.88 0.06
C ASP A 94 25.39 9.01 -0.82
N ASN A 95 25.66 8.93 -2.12
CA ASN A 95 24.90 8.05 -3.03
C ASN A 95 25.05 6.56 -2.68
N ILE A 96 26.21 6.15 -2.13
CA ILE A 96 26.41 4.78 -1.66
C ILE A 96 25.52 4.47 -0.44
N ARG A 97 25.04 5.48 0.30
CA ARG A 97 24.32 5.34 1.57
C ARG A 97 22.81 5.08 1.43
N SER A 98 22.16 5.39 0.30
CA SER A 98 20.73 5.11 0.12
C SER A 98 20.50 3.59 0.03
N HIS A 99 19.80 3.01 1.01
CA HIS A 99 19.72 1.55 1.20
C HIS A 99 18.33 0.94 1.10
N LEU A 100 17.27 1.75 1.16
CA LEU A 100 15.91 1.27 1.00
C LEU A 100 15.25 2.00 -0.17
N ALA A 101 14.86 1.24 -1.17
CA ALA A 101 14.15 1.71 -2.34
C ALA A 101 12.65 1.55 -2.13
N ALA A 102 11.90 2.57 -2.57
CA ALA A 102 10.46 2.45 -2.74
C ALA A 102 10.15 1.37 -3.80
N PRO A 103 9.02 0.66 -3.69
CA PRO A 103 8.63 -0.32 -4.69
C PRO A 103 8.31 0.39 -6.00
N SER A 104 8.61 -0.27 -7.11
CA SER A 104 8.23 0.24 -8.43
C SER A 104 6.71 0.15 -8.63
N ARG A 105 6.18 0.95 -9.56
CA ARG A 105 4.75 0.92 -9.91
C ARG A 105 4.25 -0.48 -10.30
N PRO A 106 4.95 -1.25 -11.16
CA PRO A 106 4.53 -2.62 -11.49
C PRO A 106 4.45 -3.52 -10.25
N GLN A 107 5.46 -3.46 -9.37
CA GLN A 107 5.46 -4.24 -8.13
C GLN A 107 4.27 -3.89 -7.22
N MET A 108 3.92 -2.60 -7.11
CA MET A 108 2.74 -2.19 -6.35
C MET A 108 1.45 -2.73 -6.96
N THR A 109 1.32 -2.71 -8.30
CA THR A 109 0.16 -3.26 -8.99
C THR A 109 0.03 -4.76 -8.76
N ASP A 110 1.13 -5.49 -8.79
CA ASP A 110 1.17 -6.93 -8.49
C ASP A 110 0.69 -7.18 -7.06
N TRP A 111 1.21 -6.44 -6.08
CA TRP A 111 0.78 -6.56 -4.68
C TRP A 111 -0.69 -6.27 -4.48
N ILE A 112 -1.21 -5.23 -5.13
CA ILE A 112 -2.64 -4.88 -5.09
C ILE A 112 -3.48 -6.03 -5.65
N THR A 113 -3.09 -6.55 -6.82
CA THR A 113 -3.82 -7.63 -7.50
C THR A 113 -3.80 -8.92 -6.66
N SER A 114 -2.63 -9.31 -6.16
CA SER A 114 -2.47 -10.49 -5.31
C SER A 114 -3.18 -10.33 -3.96
N SER A 115 -3.14 -9.15 -3.33
CA SER A 115 -3.84 -8.89 -2.06
C SER A 115 -5.35 -8.91 -2.24
N TRP A 116 -5.85 -8.41 -3.38
CA TRP A 116 -7.27 -8.43 -3.71
C TRP A 116 -7.76 -9.87 -3.95
N ALA A 117 -7.01 -10.67 -4.71
CA ALA A 117 -7.35 -12.06 -4.98
C ALA A 117 -7.40 -12.96 -3.73
N GLN A 118 -6.68 -12.59 -2.67
CA GLN A 118 -6.69 -13.31 -1.39
C GLN A 118 -7.93 -13.03 -0.53
N LEU A 119 -8.73 -12.01 -0.85
CA LEU A 119 -9.96 -11.71 -0.13
C LEU A 119 -11.03 -12.75 -0.47
N THR A 120 -11.38 -13.59 0.50
CA THR A 120 -12.46 -14.57 0.33
C THR A 120 -13.83 -13.97 0.67
N LYS A 121 -14.88 -14.51 0.04
CA LYS A 121 -16.28 -14.18 0.40
C LYS A 121 -16.55 -14.37 1.90
N ASN A 122 -15.97 -15.41 2.50
CA ASN A 122 -16.10 -15.68 3.94
C ASN A 122 -15.49 -14.56 4.79
N THR A 123 -14.32 -14.04 4.39
CA THR A 123 -13.68 -12.91 5.06
C THR A 123 -14.60 -11.69 5.06
N ILE A 124 -15.18 -11.36 3.90
CA ILE A 124 -16.11 -10.24 3.72
C ILE A 124 -17.35 -10.40 4.60
N ILE A 125 -18.01 -11.56 4.54
CA ILE A 125 -19.21 -11.87 5.33
C ILE A 125 -18.89 -11.78 6.83
N SER A 126 -17.77 -12.37 7.26
CA SER A 126 -17.36 -12.36 8.67
C SER A 126 -17.11 -10.95 9.22
N GLY A 127 -16.68 -10.01 8.37
CA GLY A 127 -16.54 -8.61 8.73
C GLY A 127 -17.87 -7.98 9.13
N PHE A 128 -18.90 -8.17 8.31
CA PHE A 128 -20.26 -7.69 8.61
C PHE A 128 -20.87 -8.38 9.83
N THR A 129 -20.70 -9.71 9.96
CA THR A 129 -21.17 -10.44 11.15
C THR A 129 -20.54 -9.89 12.44
N LYS A 130 -19.24 -9.58 12.43
CA LYS A 130 -18.55 -8.98 13.60
C LYS A 130 -19.04 -7.59 13.96
N ALA A 131 -19.52 -6.83 12.98
CA ALA A 131 -20.13 -5.52 13.21
C ALA A 131 -21.57 -5.60 13.73
N GLY A 132 -22.13 -6.82 13.92
CA GLY A 132 -23.53 -7.02 14.30
C GLY A 132 -24.52 -6.75 13.17
N ILE A 133 -24.02 -6.51 11.95
CA ILE A 133 -24.82 -6.21 10.77
C ILE A 133 -25.29 -7.57 10.19
N GLY A 134 -26.56 -7.91 10.46
CA GLY A 134 -27.18 -9.20 10.10
C GLY A 134 -28.01 -9.81 11.22
N THR A 135 -27.75 -9.44 12.48
CA THR A 135 -28.51 -9.85 13.68
C THR A 135 -29.30 -8.69 14.31
N ASP A 136 -29.22 -7.52 13.70
CA ASP A 136 -29.85 -6.30 14.20
C ASP A 136 -31.35 -6.31 13.88
N THR A 137 -32.17 -6.50 14.91
CA THR A 137 -33.64 -6.57 14.83
C THR A 137 -34.32 -5.25 15.18
N ARG A 138 -33.59 -4.13 15.26
CA ARG A 138 -34.19 -2.84 15.61
C ARG A 138 -35.20 -2.42 14.53
N GLU A 139 -36.44 -2.16 14.95
CA GLU A 139 -37.51 -1.67 14.08
C GLU A 139 -37.13 -0.31 13.50
N THR A 140 -37.10 -0.20 12.17
CA THR A 140 -36.99 1.10 11.51
C THR A 140 -38.40 1.64 11.31
N SER A 141 -38.73 2.78 11.91
CA SER A 141 -39.98 3.50 11.62
C SER A 141 -40.08 3.76 10.10
N ASP A 142 -41.10 3.19 9.47
CA ASP A 142 -41.19 2.94 8.03
C ASP A 142 -41.74 4.13 7.22
N ASP A 143 -41.83 5.32 7.80
CA ASP A 143 -42.64 6.41 7.24
C ASP A 143 -42.05 7.06 5.97
N ASN A 144 -40.89 6.61 5.46
CA ASN A 144 -40.21 7.24 4.31
C ASN A 144 -39.48 6.25 3.37
N VAL A 145 -39.95 5.00 3.22
CA VAL A 145 -39.34 4.07 2.25
C VAL A 145 -39.79 4.42 0.83
N ARG A 146 -38.91 5.11 0.09
CA ARG A 146 -38.98 5.15 -1.37
C ARG A 146 -38.30 3.88 -1.90
N ILE A 147 -39.07 3.00 -2.52
CA ILE A 147 -38.53 1.93 -3.36
C ILE A 147 -37.99 2.63 -4.61
N ILE A 148 -36.68 2.73 -4.74
CA ILE A 148 -36.02 3.33 -5.90
C ILE A 148 -35.57 2.18 -6.78
N GLU A 149 -36.05 2.15 -8.03
CA GLU A 149 -35.60 1.20 -9.04
C GLU A 149 -34.13 1.48 -9.37
N VAL A 150 -33.28 0.46 -9.17
CA VAL A 150 -31.82 0.60 -9.21
C VAL A 150 -31.35 1.05 -10.59
N ASP A 151 -31.99 0.56 -11.64
CA ASP A 151 -31.62 0.87 -13.02
C ASP A 151 -31.83 2.36 -13.34
N GLY A 152 -32.92 2.96 -12.86
CA GLY A 152 -33.18 4.40 -13.02
C GLY A 152 -32.19 5.29 -12.24
N LEU A 153 -31.75 4.84 -11.06
CA LEU A 153 -30.76 5.58 -10.26
C LEU A 153 -29.38 5.60 -10.91
N ILE A 154 -29.00 4.50 -11.59
CA ILE A 154 -27.72 4.41 -12.32
C ILE A 154 -27.75 5.37 -13.52
N GLU A 155 -28.87 5.45 -14.24
CA GLU A 155 -29.04 6.39 -15.36
C GLU A 155 -28.97 7.86 -14.89
N ASP A 156 -29.59 8.19 -13.76
CA ASP A 156 -29.58 9.55 -13.20
C ASP A 156 -28.19 9.98 -12.72
N LEU A 157 -27.40 9.07 -12.14
CA LEU A 157 -26.03 9.34 -11.69
C LEU A 157 -25.01 9.40 -12.84
N ALA A 158 -25.36 8.86 -14.00
CA ALA A 158 -24.52 8.87 -15.20
C ALA A 158 -24.71 10.13 -16.07
N ARG A 159 -25.62 11.05 -15.69
CA ARG A 159 -25.83 12.36 -16.31
C ARG A 159 -24.99 13.44 -15.63
#